data_AF-A0AAC9QT72-F1
#
_entry.id   AF-A0AAC9QT72-F1
#
_cell.length_a   1.000
_cell.length_b   1.000
_cell.length_c   1.000
_cell.angle_alpha   90.00
_cell.angle_beta   90.00
_cell.angle_gamma   90.00
#
_symmetry.space_group_name_H-M   'P 1'
#
loop_
_entity.id
_entity.type
_entity.pdbx_description
1 polymer ?
#
loop_
_entity_poly.entity_id
_entity_poly.type
_entity_poly.pdbx_seq_one_letter_code
_entity_poly.pdbx_strand_id
1 'polypeptide(L)'
;MEKTLKILKEEKGYTFNVEQNVAINYGLCVGADVLGTANPVYSGVQMSEIFRVQSEGLDATLLLNPELGGARAKELRLGLEAGLNVKPLADEELPLTNIQWLRRAMAKGIDIELYPEFKGSITKIINKYNELCGCQKPKGNKKCILKVIRVKEEVNEMEVQYDDPEKLDAVVSEINESHLDKVQRLKEKLYECDIHTLGKRVLEPVEQQTYFEIVKE
;
A
#
# COMPACT_ATOMS: atom_id res chain seq x y z
N MET A 1 5.69 11.65 17.22
CA MET A 1 6.65 11.35 16.14
C MET A 1 8.02 12.01 16.37
N GLU A 2 8.13 13.34 16.48
CA GLU A 2 9.43 14.03 16.62
C GLU A 2 10.31 13.52 17.76
N LYS A 3 9.72 13.31 18.95
CA LYS A 3 10.43 12.72 20.11
C LYS A 3 11.02 11.35 19.78
N THR A 4 10.26 10.49 19.11
CA THR A 4 10.70 9.14 18.71
C THR A 4 11.86 9.20 17.72
N LEU A 5 11.77 10.06 16.71
CA LEU A 5 12.83 10.24 15.71
C LEU A 5 14.11 10.80 16.36
N LYS A 6 13.97 11.72 17.33
CA LYS A 6 15.10 12.24 18.10
C LYS A 6 15.80 11.13 18.87
N ILE A 7 15.06 10.29 19.59
CA ILE A 7 15.61 9.13 20.31
C ILE A 7 16.34 8.18 19.36
N LEU A 8 15.71 7.80 18.24
CA LEU A 8 16.33 6.90 17.25
C LEU A 8 17.62 7.49 16.64
N LYS A 9 17.66 8.80 16.44
CA LYS A 9 18.87 9.49 15.96
C LYS A 9 19.96 9.55 17.02
N GLU A 10 19.63 9.87 18.27
CA GLU A 10 20.58 10.04 19.37
C GLU A 10 21.15 8.69 19.85
N GLU A 11 20.31 7.67 20.00
CA GLU A 11 20.71 6.37 20.54
C GLU A 11 21.25 5.42 19.48
N LYS A 12 20.69 5.44 18.25
CA LYS A 12 21.03 4.48 17.19
C LYS A 12 21.71 5.12 15.96
N GLY A 13 21.79 6.45 15.90
CA GLY A 13 22.31 7.15 14.72
C GLY A 13 21.41 7.04 13.48
N TYR A 14 20.16 6.63 13.65
CA TYR A 14 19.26 6.36 12.53
C TYR A 14 18.62 7.63 11.97
N THR A 15 18.55 7.71 10.65
CA THR A 15 17.82 8.72 9.89
C THR A 15 16.92 8.02 8.89
N PHE A 16 15.76 8.63 8.62
CA PHE A 16 14.69 7.99 7.86
C PHE A 16 14.24 8.90 6.71
N ASN A 17 13.98 8.29 5.56
CA ASN A 17 13.39 8.99 4.42
C ASN A 17 11.88 9.22 4.61
N VAL A 18 11.23 9.89 3.65
CA VAL A 18 9.80 10.22 3.73
C VAL A 18 8.93 8.97 3.90
N GLU A 19 9.20 7.91 3.13
CA GLU A 19 8.43 6.66 3.18
C GLU A 19 8.57 5.94 4.53
N GLN A 20 9.78 5.89 5.08
CA GLN A 20 10.04 5.33 6.40
C GLN A 20 9.43 6.19 7.51
N ASN A 21 9.44 7.51 7.38
CA ASN A 21 8.76 8.40 8.32
C ASN A 21 7.25 8.18 8.34
N VAL A 22 6.62 7.95 7.18
CA VAL A 22 5.20 7.56 7.10
C VAL A 22 4.98 6.23 7.83
N ALA A 23 5.83 5.23 7.61
CA ALA A 23 5.74 3.95 8.30
C ALA A 23 5.90 4.08 9.82
N ILE A 24 6.86 4.88 10.28
CA ILE A 24 7.09 5.17 11.71
C ILE A 24 5.86 5.84 12.31
N ASN A 25 5.29 6.83 11.62
CA ASN A 25 4.08 7.50 12.09
C ASN A 25 2.91 6.51 12.21
N TYR A 26 2.73 5.66 11.21
CA TYR A 26 1.75 4.59 11.24
C TYR A 26 1.98 3.65 12.43
N GLY A 27 3.21 3.17 12.64
CA GLY A 27 3.57 2.31 13.76
C GLY A 27 3.24 2.93 15.12
N LEU A 28 3.47 4.24 15.28
CA LEU A 28 3.10 4.97 16.50
C LEU A 28 1.57 5.04 16.68
N CYS A 29 0.81 5.26 15.59
CA CYS A 29 -0.65 5.31 15.64
C CYS A 29 -1.29 3.98 16.04
N VAL A 30 -0.70 2.85 15.62
CA VAL A 30 -1.23 1.51 15.90
C VAL A 30 -0.63 0.86 17.16
N GLY A 31 0.17 1.61 17.94
CA GLY A 31 0.76 1.12 19.17
C GLY A 31 1.84 0.05 18.98
N ALA A 32 2.47 -0.02 17.81
CA ALA A 32 3.56 -0.94 17.52
C ALA A 32 4.86 -0.53 18.24
N ASP A 33 5.81 -1.46 18.39
CA ASP A 33 7.11 -1.18 19.00
C ASP A 33 8.05 -0.48 18.02
N VAL A 34 7.81 0.81 17.82
CA VAL A 34 8.59 1.64 16.90
C VAL A 34 10.05 1.79 17.34
N LEU A 35 10.30 1.93 18.65
CA LEU A 35 11.67 2.12 19.15
C LEU A 35 12.51 0.84 18.98
N GLY A 36 11.92 -0.34 19.20
CA GLY A 36 12.58 -1.62 18.98
C GLY A 36 12.76 -1.95 17.50
N THR A 37 11.78 -1.60 16.66
CA THR A 37 11.69 -2.14 15.29
C THR A 37 12.17 -1.19 14.20
N ALA A 38 12.04 0.13 14.38
CA ALA A 38 12.41 1.07 13.33
C ALA A 38 13.92 1.04 13.04
N ASN A 39 14.26 0.72 11.79
CA ASN A 39 15.63 0.61 11.33
C ASN A 39 15.72 1.02 9.85
N PRO A 40 16.65 1.91 9.46
CA PRO A 40 16.77 2.40 8.09
C PRO A 40 17.15 1.33 7.05
N VAL A 41 17.60 0.14 7.48
CA VAL A 41 17.84 -1.00 6.57
C VAL A 41 16.56 -1.54 5.93
N TYR A 42 15.39 -1.27 6.52
CA TYR A 42 14.10 -1.71 6.00
C TYR A 42 13.49 -0.61 5.11
N SER A 43 12.86 -1.01 4.00
CA SER A 43 12.01 -0.09 3.22
C SER A 43 10.81 0.40 4.05
N GLY A 44 10.24 1.56 3.70
CA GLY A 44 9.04 2.07 4.38
C GLY A 44 7.84 1.11 4.24
N VAL A 45 7.69 0.49 3.06
CA VAL A 45 6.72 -0.60 2.86
C VAL A 45 6.96 -1.74 3.85
N GLN A 46 8.18 -2.26 3.95
CA GLN A 46 8.47 -3.37 4.87
C GLN A 46 8.21 -3.00 6.33
N MET A 47 8.62 -1.80 6.77
CA MET A 47 8.32 -1.31 8.11
C MET A 47 6.82 -1.26 8.37
N SER A 48 6.03 -0.79 7.40
CA SER A 48 4.57 -0.72 7.51
C SER A 48 3.95 -2.12 7.68
N GLU A 49 4.44 -3.12 6.94
CA GLU A 49 3.98 -4.50 7.08
C GLU A 49 4.38 -5.10 8.44
N ILE A 50 5.59 -4.82 8.94
CA ILE A 50 6.01 -5.25 10.28
C ILE A 50 5.12 -4.63 11.36
N PHE A 51 4.85 -3.32 11.30
CA PHE A 51 3.99 -2.64 12.26
C PHE A 51 2.55 -3.13 12.24
N ARG A 52 2.02 -3.53 11.07
CA ARG A 52 0.71 -4.20 10.95
C ARG A 52 0.68 -5.54 11.67
N VAL A 53 1.71 -6.37 11.50
CA VAL A 53 1.79 -7.66 12.21
C VAL A 53 1.81 -7.41 13.73
N GLN A 54 2.59 -6.43 14.18
CA GLN A 54 2.66 -6.07 15.61
C GLN A 54 1.34 -5.51 16.16
N SER A 55 0.60 -4.70 15.39
CA SER A 55 -0.69 -4.15 15.84
C SER A 55 -1.77 -5.20 16.05
N GLU A 56 -1.68 -6.31 15.30
CA GLU A 56 -2.54 -7.49 15.49
C GLU A 56 -2.05 -8.42 16.62
N GLY A 57 -0.97 -8.05 17.34
CA GLY A 57 -0.37 -8.87 18.39
C GLY A 57 0.32 -10.14 17.87
N LEU A 58 0.67 -10.18 16.59
CA LEU A 58 1.31 -11.32 15.94
C LEU A 58 2.83 -11.20 15.98
N ASP A 59 3.52 -12.34 15.85
CA ASP A 59 4.99 -12.37 15.81
C ASP A 59 5.51 -11.95 14.43
N ALA A 60 6.20 -10.80 14.40
CA ALA A 60 6.78 -10.23 13.19
C ALA A 60 8.23 -10.68 12.91
N THR A 61 8.79 -11.63 13.68
CA THR A 61 10.20 -12.04 13.58
C THR A 61 10.62 -12.40 12.15
N LEU A 62 9.77 -13.12 11.41
CA LEU A 62 10.06 -13.51 10.02
C LEU A 62 10.06 -12.33 9.03
N LEU A 63 9.51 -11.18 9.40
CA LEU A 63 9.53 -9.96 8.60
C LEU A 63 10.76 -9.08 8.86
N LEU A 64 11.54 -9.36 9.92
CA LEU A 64 12.71 -8.56 10.34
C LEU A 64 13.99 -8.85 9.53
N ASN A 65 13.85 -9.37 8.31
CA ASN A 65 14.97 -9.61 7.39
C ASN A 65 15.07 -8.47 6.35
N PRO A 66 16.16 -7.69 6.31
CA PRO A 66 16.32 -6.58 5.34
C PRO A 66 16.19 -7.00 3.87
N GLU A 67 16.60 -8.22 3.53
CA GLU A 67 16.59 -8.74 2.15
C GLU A 67 15.21 -9.26 1.72
N LEU A 68 14.23 -9.27 2.63
CA LEU A 68 12.89 -9.79 2.35
C LEU A 68 12.16 -8.94 1.30
N GLY A 69 12.28 -7.61 1.41
CA GLY A 69 11.53 -6.65 0.61
C GLY A 69 10.05 -6.54 0.98
N GLY A 70 9.46 -5.37 0.72
CA GLY A 70 8.10 -5.05 1.15
C GLY A 70 7.01 -5.95 0.55
N ALA A 71 7.18 -6.43 -0.69
CA ALA A 71 6.18 -7.27 -1.33
C ALA A 71 6.11 -8.68 -0.71
N ARG A 72 7.24 -9.27 -0.33
CA ARG A 72 7.25 -10.56 0.38
C ARG A 72 6.78 -10.37 1.83
N ALA A 73 7.20 -9.30 2.50
CA ALA A 73 6.71 -8.93 3.84
C ALA A 73 5.17 -8.86 3.88
N LYS A 74 4.56 -8.27 2.86
CA LYS A 74 3.09 -8.21 2.71
C LYS A 74 2.44 -9.60 2.61
N GLU A 75 3.01 -10.51 1.83
CA GLU A 75 2.46 -11.87 1.73
C GLU A 75 2.65 -12.65 3.04
N LEU A 76 3.77 -12.45 3.76
CA LEU A 76 3.96 -13.03 5.09
C LEU A 76 2.92 -12.49 6.08
N ARG A 77 2.69 -11.17 6.13
CA ARG A 77 1.63 -10.57 6.96
C ARG A 77 0.27 -11.19 6.66
N LEU A 78 -0.12 -11.26 5.37
CA LEU A 78 -1.40 -11.87 4.97
C LEU A 78 -1.53 -13.33 5.41
N GLY A 79 -0.41 -14.07 5.42
CA GLY A 79 -0.41 -15.45 5.90
C GLY A 79 -0.55 -15.53 7.42
N LEU A 80 0.16 -14.67 8.16
CA LEU A 80 0.08 -14.59 9.63
C LEU A 80 -1.33 -14.21 10.10
N GLU A 81 -1.96 -13.21 9.49
CA GLU A 81 -3.34 -12.81 9.77
C GLU A 81 -4.35 -13.92 9.49
N ALA A 82 -4.06 -14.78 8.51
CA ALA A 82 -4.86 -15.97 8.20
C ALA A 82 -4.52 -17.19 9.08
N GLY A 83 -3.66 -17.03 10.10
CA GLY A 83 -3.25 -18.10 11.01
C GLY A 83 -2.34 -19.16 10.37
N LEU A 84 -1.66 -18.83 9.28
CA LEU A 84 -0.80 -19.77 8.54
C LEU A 84 0.62 -19.80 9.13
N ASN A 85 1.26 -20.97 9.09
CA ASN A 85 2.70 -21.07 9.31
C ASN A 85 3.44 -20.55 8.06
N VAL A 86 3.81 -19.27 8.06
CA VAL A 86 4.41 -18.60 6.90
C VAL A 86 5.90 -18.86 6.70
N LYS A 87 6.55 -19.67 7.54
CA LYS A 87 7.98 -19.99 7.42
C LYS A 87 8.39 -20.47 6.01
N PRO A 88 7.64 -21.35 5.32
CA PRO A 88 7.97 -21.76 3.95
C PRO A 88 7.90 -20.63 2.92
N LEU A 89 7.17 -19.55 3.22
CA LEU A 89 6.97 -18.41 2.32
C LEU A 89 8.06 -17.34 2.49
N ALA A 90 8.85 -17.41 3.57
CA ALA A 90 9.89 -16.44 3.89
C ALA A 90 11.19 -16.69 3.11
N ASP A 91 11.29 -17.82 2.41
CA ASP A 91 12.45 -18.19 1.60
C ASP A 91 12.75 -17.14 0.52
N GLU A 92 13.99 -16.69 0.47
CA GLU A 92 14.45 -15.68 -0.47
C GLU A 92 14.56 -16.21 -1.91
N GLU A 93 14.85 -17.50 -2.05
CA GLU A 93 14.96 -18.15 -3.36
C GLU A 93 13.58 -18.39 -3.99
N LEU A 94 12.52 -18.35 -3.19
CA LEU A 94 11.16 -18.54 -3.65
C LEU A 94 10.68 -17.29 -4.43
N PRO A 95 10.32 -17.42 -5.71
CA PRO A 95 9.85 -16.30 -6.50
C PRO A 95 8.60 -15.68 -5.88
N LEU A 96 8.56 -14.35 -5.79
CA LEU A 96 7.42 -13.61 -5.23
C LEU A 96 6.09 -13.99 -5.90
N THR A 97 6.12 -14.27 -7.20
CA THR A 97 4.96 -14.71 -7.97
C THR A 97 4.40 -16.06 -7.52
N ASN A 98 5.25 -16.94 -6.97
CA ASN A 98 4.85 -18.24 -6.42
C ASN A 98 4.24 -18.08 -5.01
N ILE A 99 4.80 -17.22 -4.18
CA ILE A 99 4.39 -17.02 -2.77
C ILE A 99 2.89 -16.79 -2.64
N GLN A 100 2.32 -15.94 -3.50
CA GLN A 100 0.89 -15.66 -3.48
C GLN A 100 0.04 -16.94 -3.66
N TRP A 101 0.45 -17.83 -4.57
CA TRP A 101 -0.26 -19.08 -4.82
C TRP A 101 -0.05 -20.11 -3.72
N LEU A 102 1.16 -20.20 -3.17
CA LEU A 102 1.44 -21.07 -2.03
C LEU A 102 0.62 -20.64 -0.81
N ARG A 103 0.58 -19.35 -0.49
CA ARG A 103 -0.26 -18.82 0.59
C ARG A 103 -1.74 -19.14 0.35
N ARG A 104 -2.24 -19.00 -0.88
CA ARG A 104 -3.63 -19.36 -1.22
C ARG A 104 -3.90 -20.85 -1.02
N ALA A 105 -2.96 -21.72 -1.41
CA ALA A 105 -3.06 -23.16 -1.19
C ALA A 105 -3.13 -23.47 0.31
N MET A 106 -2.21 -22.92 1.09
CA MET A 106 -2.18 -23.08 2.55
C MET A 106 -3.45 -22.56 3.22
N ALA A 107 -4.00 -21.42 2.78
CA ALA A 107 -5.28 -20.88 3.26
C ALA A 107 -6.48 -21.78 2.93
N LYS A 108 -6.36 -22.68 1.95
CA LYS A 108 -7.35 -23.72 1.63
C LYS A 108 -7.12 -25.02 2.40
N GLY A 109 -6.16 -25.05 3.32
CA GLY A 109 -5.78 -26.26 4.06
C GLY A 109 -4.97 -27.25 3.21
N ILE A 110 -4.42 -26.81 2.07
CA ILE A 110 -3.54 -27.66 1.25
C ILE A 110 -2.15 -27.62 1.87
N ASP A 111 -1.63 -28.78 2.25
CA ASP A 111 -0.24 -28.93 2.63
C ASP A 111 0.64 -28.88 1.38
N ILE A 112 1.40 -27.79 1.25
CA ILE A 112 2.24 -27.53 0.07
C ILE A 112 3.48 -28.43 0.02
N GLU A 113 3.89 -29.03 1.14
CA GLU A 113 5.06 -29.92 1.19
C GLU A 113 4.75 -31.32 0.63
N LEU A 114 3.47 -31.72 0.59
CA LEU A 114 3.04 -33.01 0.04
C LEU A 114 3.12 -33.09 -1.48
N TYR A 115 3.18 -31.95 -2.18
CA TYR A 115 3.11 -31.91 -3.64
C TYR A 115 4.36 -31.24 -4.23
N PRO A 116 5.22 -31.97 -4.97
CA PRO A 116 6.43 -31.41 -5.55
C PRO A 116 6.15 -30.29 -6.58
N GLU A 117 4.95 -30.23 -7.15
CA GLU A 117 4.51 -29.16 -8.04
C GLU A 117 4.56 -27.79 -7.38
N PHE A 118 4.41 -27.71 -6.06
CA PHE A 118 4.52 -26.46 -5.30
C PHE A 118 5.95 -25.90 -5.23
N LYS A 119 6.96 -26.73 -5.52
CA LYS A 119 8.37 -26.34 -5.65
C LYS A 119 8.76 -26.03 -7.11
N GLY A 120 7.78 -26.08 -8.02
CA GLY A 120 7.98 -25.91 -9.45
C GLY A 120 7.80 -24.48 -9.95
N SER A 121 7.66 -24.35 -11.27
CA SER A 121 7.27 -23.09 -11.89
C SER A 121 5.84 -22.70 -11.51
N ILE A 122 5.52 -21.40 -11.61
CA ILE A 122 4.18 -20.88 -11.36
C ILE A 122 3.07 -21.66 -12.08
N THR A 123 3.33 -22.15 -13.30
CA THR A 123 2.37 -22.97 -14.05
C THR A 123 2.06 -24.29 -13.37
N LYS A 124 3.08 -24.98 -12.82
CA LYS A 124 2.90 -26.22 -12.07
C LYS A 124 2.09 -25.97 -10.80
N ILE A 125 2.43 -24.90 -10.07
CA ILE A 125 1.72 -24.46 -8.87
C ILE A 125 0.23 -24.19 -9.17
N ILE A 126 -0.06 -23.37 -10.19
CA ILE A 126 -1.44 -23.02 -10.56
C ILE A 126 -2.24 -24.25 -10.97
N ASN A 127 -1.65 -25.12 -11.79
CA ASN A 127 -2.33 -26.33 -12.24
C ASN A 127 -2.66 -27.24 -11.07
N LYS A 128 -1.69 -27.48 -10.16
CA LYS A 128 -1.91 -28.33 -8.99
C LYS A 128 -2.91 -27.73 -8.01
N TYR A 129 -2.81 -26.43 -7.74
CA TYR A 129 -3.79 -25.71 -6.91
C TYR A 129 -5.22 -25.86 -7.47
N ASN A 130 -5.40 -25.66 -8.79
CA ASN A 130 -6.72 -25.77 -9.42
C ASN A 130 -7.26 -27.21 -9.38
N GLU A 131 -6.41 -28.21 -9.62
CA GLU A 131 -6.74 -29.64 -9.51
C GLU A 131 -7.26 -29.95 -8.10
N LEU A 132 -6.52 -29.57 -7.07
CA LEU A 132 -6.85 -29.84 -5.66
C LEU A 132 -8.10 -29.07 -5.18
N CYS A 133 -8.33 -27.87 -5.70
CA CYS A 133 -9.52 -27.09 -5.37
C CYS A 133 -10.78 -27.52 -6.14
N GLY A 134 -10.67 -28.48 -7.08
CA GLY A 134 -11.78 -28.84 -7.97
C GLY A 134 -12.20 -27.69 -8.91
N CYS A 135 -11.36 -26.67 -9.08
CA CYS A 135 -11.59 -25.53 -9.95
C CYS A 135 -11.48 -25.99 -11.41
N GLN A 136 -12.58 -26.47 -11.98
CA GLN A 136 -12.64 -26.68 -13.43
C GLN A 136 -12.47 -25.32 -14.11
N LYS A 137 -11.53 -25.22 -15.08
CA LYS A 137 -11.48 -24.06 -15.97
C LYS A 137 -12.90 -23.83 -16.51
N PRO A 138 -13.44 -22.60 -16.48
CA PRO A 138 -14.79 -22.34 -16.97
C PRO A 138 -14.89 -22.87 -18.40
N LYS A 139 -15.77 -23.86 -18.61
CA LYS A 139 -16.07 -24.44 -19.93
C LYS A 139 -16.93 -23.46 -20.70
N GLY A 140 -16.32 -22.37 -21.17
CA GLY A 140 -16.98 -21.32 -21.94
C GLY A 140 -16.13 -20.93 -23.15
N ASN A 141 -16.78 -20.84 -24.31
CA ASN A 141 -16.21 -20.30 -25.55
C ASN A 141 -16.34 -18.77 -25.66
N LYS A 142 -17.01 -18.13 -24.71
CA LYS A 142 -17.19 -16.68 -24.65
C LYS A 142 -15.94 -16.02 -24.06
N LYS A 143 -15.42 -15.02 -24.75
CA LYS A 143 -14.33 -14.15 -24.29
C LYS A 143 -14.87 -12.72 -24.19
N CYS A 144 -14.41 -11.97 -23.19
CA CYS A 144 -14.63 -10.52 -23.11
C CYS A 144 -13.38 -9.86 -22.53
N ILE A 145 -13.21 -8.57 -22.79
CA ILE A 145 -12.13 -7.78 -22.22
C ILE A 145 -12.68 -7.10 -20.97
N LEU A 146 -12.07 -7.41 -19.83
CA LEU A 146 -12.29 -6.67 -18.59
C LEU A 146 -11.29 -5.52 -18.53
N LYS A 147 -11.78 -4.28 -18.60
CA LYS A 147 -10.97 -3.11 -18.27
C LYS A 147 -11.07 -2.86 -16.78
N VAL A 148 -9.91 -2.81 -16.13
CA VAL A 148 -9.78 -2.39 -14.73
C VAL A 148 -9.38 -0.93 -14.77
N ILE A 149 -10.29 -0.05 -14.36
CA ILE A 149 -10.02 1.39 -14.30
C ILE A 149 -9.78 1.73 -12.83
N ARG A 150 -8.61 2.29 -12.55
CA ARG A 150 -8.24 2.80 -11.24
C ARG A 150 -8.30 4.31 -11.30
N VAL A 151 -9.22 4.89 -10.53
CA VAL A 151 -9.29 6.34 -10.33
C VAL A 151 -8.68 6.64 -8.96
N LYS A 152 -7.72 7.56 -8.95
CA LYS A 152 -7.08 8.04 -7.73
C LYS A 152 -7.56 9.47 -7.51
N GLU A 153 -8.37 9.69 -6.49
CA GLU A 153 -8.82 11.02 -6.11
C GLU A 153 -7.82 11.64 -5.15
N GLU A 154 -7.18 12.76 -5.54
CA GLU A 154 -6.22 13.49 -4.71
C GLU A 154 -6.87 14.77 -4.18
N VAL A 155 -7.13 14.83 -2.88
CA VAL A 155 -7.58 16.07 -2.23
C VAL A 155 -6.35 16.90 -1.90
N ASN A 156 -6.37 18.17 -2.29
CA ASN A 156 -5.30 19.12 -1.97
C ASN A 156 -5.90 20.21 -1.09
N GLU A 157 -5.30 20.44 0.07
CA GLU A 157 -5.66 21.57 0.93
C GLU A 157 -4.70 22.72 0.68
N MET A 158 -5.28 23.93 0.59
CA MET A 158 -4.53 25.15 0.41
C MET A 158 -5.05 26.19 1.38
N GLU A 159 -4.15 26.75 2.16
CA GLU A 159 -4.45 27.85 3.05
C GLU A 159 -4.30 29.16 2.25
N VAL A 160 -5.30 30.02 2.33
CA VAL A 160 -5.34 31.30 1.60
C VAL A 160 -5.65 32.44 2.54
N GLN A 161 -5.08 33.61 2.25
CA GLN A 161 -5.38 34.87 2.91
C GLN A 161 -6.19 35.75 1.97
N TYR A 162 -7.25 36.36 2.50
CA TYR A 162 -8.17 37.22 1.76
C TYR A 162 -8.80 38.25 2.71
N ASP A 163 -9.16 39.42 2.17
CA ASP A 163 -9.74 40.53 2.94
C ASP A 163 -11.27 40.59 2.86
N ASP A 164 -11.85 40.03 1.79
CA ASP A 164 -13.30 40.07 1.49
C ASP A 164 -13.83 38.66 1.16
N PRO A 165 -14.75 38.10 1.97
CA PRO A 165 -15.32 36.78 1.74
C PRO A 165 -16.20 36.69 0.48
N GLU A 166 -16.92 37.76 0.10
CA GLU A 166 -17.77 37.75 -1.10
C GLU A 166 -16.91 37.71 -2.37
N LYS A 167 -15.75 38.40 -2.35
CA LYS A 167 -14.75 38.32 -3.41
C LYS A 167 -14.16 36.91 -3.52
N LEU A 168 -13.88 36.25 -2.39
CA LEU A 168 -13.37 34.87 -2.40
C LEU A 168 -14.38 33.90 -3.04
N ASP A 169 -15.64 33.96 -2.63
CA ASP A 169 -16.69 33.08 -3.16
C ASP A 169 -16.92 33.28 -4.66
N ALA A 170 -16.90 34.53 -5.13
CA ALA A 170 -17.00 34.85 -6.55
C ALA A 170 -15.83 34.25 -7.35
N VAL A 171 -14.60 34.40 -6.85
CA VAL A 171 -13.39 33.88 -7.50
C VAL A 171 -13.38 32.34 -7.50
N VAL A 172 -13.75 31.70 -6.38
CA VAL A 172 -13.87 30.24 -6.29
C VAL A 172 -14.92 29.70 -7.28
N SER A 173 -16.04 30.41 -7.42
CA SER A 173 -17.09 30.05 -8.38
C SER A 173 -16.59 30.13 -9.83
N GLU A 174 -15.92 31.22 -10.21
CA GLU A 174 -15.34 31.38 -11.55
C GLU A 174 -14.26 30.31 -11.86
N ILE A 175 -13.45 29.99 -10.85
CA ILE A 175 -12.43 28.94 -10.93
C ILE A 175 -13.06 27.55 -11.17
N ASN A 176 -14.15 27.24 -10.46
CA ASN A 176 -14.85 25.96 -10.59
C ASN A 176 -15.47 25.80 -11.98
N GLU A 177 -16.00 26.87 -12.56
CA GLU A 177 -16.52 26.87 -13.94
C GLU A 177 -15.41 26.70 -15.00
N SER A 178 -14.17 27.06 -14.65
CA SER A 178 -13.03 27.03 -15.56
C SER A 178 -12.38 25.66 -15.74
N HIS A 179 -12.88 24.59 -15.09
CA HIS A 179 -12.34 23.22 -15.15
C HIS A 179 -10.79 23.18 -15.14
N LEU A 180 -10.18 23.55 -14.00
CA LEU A 180 -8.72 23.57 -13.88
C LEU A 180 -8.15 22.19 -13.58
N ASP A 181 -7.43 21.61 -14.54
CA ASP A 181 -6.83 20.27 -14.41
C ASP A 181 -5.64 20.17 -13.44
N LYS A 182 -5.11 21.30 -12.93
CA LYS A 182 -3.88 21.33 -12.11
C LYS A 182 -3.93 22.41 -11.02
N VAL A 183 -3.54 22.03 -9.80
CA VAL A 183 -3.39 22.92 -8.62
C VAL A 183 -2.51 24.14 -8.90
N GLN A 184 -1.54 24.02 -9.80
CA GLN A 184 -0.67 25.15 -10.19
C GLN A 184 -1.45 26.26 -10.92
N ARG A 185 -2.40 25.91 -11.79
CA ARG A 185 -3.26 26.87 -12.48
C ARG A 185 -4.27 27.52 -11.54
N LEU A 186 -4.72 26.77 -10.53
CA LEU A 186 -5.55 27.30 -9.44
C LEU A 186 -4.80 28.38 -8.66
N LYS A 187 -3.54 28.12 -8.30
CA LYS A 187 -2.68 29.09 -7.59
C LYS A 187 -2.48 30.37 -8.40
N GLU A 188 -2.25 30.26 -9.70
CA GLU A 188 -2.09 31.42 -10.60
C GLU A 188 -3.37 32.27 -10.65
N LYS A 189 -4.54 31.66 -10.83
CA LYS A 189 -5.83 32.38 -10.83
C LYS A 189 -6.13 33.06 -9.49
N LEU A 190 -5.79 32.44 -8.37
CA LEU A 190 -5.99 33.06 -7.05
C LEU A 190 -5.14 34.33 -6.88
N TYR A 191 -3.90 34.32 -7.36
CA TYR A 191 -3.05 35.51 -7.33
C TYR A 191 -3.55 36.66 -8.21
N GLU A 192 -4.10 36.34 -9.39
CA GLU A 192 -4.72 37.33 -10.27
C GLU A 192 -5.89 38.08 -9.59
N CYS A 193 -6.45 37.49 -8.53
CA CYS A 193 -7.54 38.07 -7.74
C CYS A 193 -7.11 38.64 -6.38
N ASP A 194 -5.81 38.87 -6.18
CA ASP A 194 -5.18 39.32 -4.91
C ASP A 194 -5.34 38.33 -3.73
N ILE A 195 -5.65 37.06 -3.99
CA ILE A 195 -5.76 36.02 -2.96
C ILE A 195 -4.41 35.30 -2.85
N HIS A 196 -3.79 35.41 -1.68
CA HIS A 196 -2.43 34.93 -1.47
C HIS A 196 -2.43 33.57 -0.78
N THR A 197 -1.77 32.58 -1.39
CA THR A 197 -1.64 31.24 -0.81
C THR A 197 -0.56 31.22 0.28
N LEU A 198 -0.91 30.79 1.49
CA LEU A 198 -0.03 30.74 2.67
C LEU A 198 0.76 29.42 2.78
N GLY A 199 0.28 28.36 2.14
CA GLY A 199 0.95 27.07 2.12
C GLY A 199 0.13 26.03 1.36
N LYS A 200 0.82 24.98 0.89
CA LYS A 200 0.18 23.81 0.28
C LYS A 200 0.35 22.62 1.22
N ARG A 201 -0.74 21.95 1.57
CA ARG A 201 -0.71 20.62 2.17
C ARG A 201 -1.27 19.63 1.17
N VAL A 202 -0.43 18.68 0.75
CA VAL A 202 -0.92 17.52 -0.01
C VAL A 202 -1.62 16.64 1.01
N LEU A 203 -2.95 16.50 0.90
CA LEU A 203 -3.61 15.41 1.61
C LEU A 203 -3.39 14.12 0.80
N GLU A 204 -3.35 13.00 1.51
CA GLU A 204 -3.31 11.71 0.86
C GLU A 204 -4.55 11.52 -0.03
N PRO A 205 -4.46 10.66 -1.05
CA PRO A 205 -5.59 10.34 -1.89
C PRO A 205 -6.70 9.77 -1.01
N VAL A 206 -7.85 10.43 -0.98
CA VAL A 206 -8.90 10.12 -0.02
C VAL A 206 -9.62 8.83 -0.41
N GLU A 207 -9.68 8.53 -1.71
CA GLU A 207 -10.22 7.26 -2.21
C GLU A 207 -9.46 6.73 -3.45
N GLN A 208 -9.17 5.42 -3.45
CA GLN A 208 -8.85 4.66 -4.66
C GLN A 208 -10.10 3.88 -5.06
N GLN A 209 -10.86 4.39 -6.01
CA GLN A 209 -11.98 3.63 -6.56
C GLN A 209 -11.46 2.74 -7.70
N THR A 210 -11.72 1.44 -7.57
CA THR A 210 -11.47 0.46 -8.62
C THR A 210 -12.82 -0.06 -9.10
N TYR A 211 -13.13 0.17 -10.37
CA TYR A 211 -14.30 -0.40 -10.99
C TYR A 211 -13.93 -1.20 -12.24
N PHE A 212 -14.85 -2.10 -12.62
CA PHE A 212 -14.70 -3.01 -13.74
C PHE A 212 -15.72 -2.63 -14.81
N GLU A 213 -15.25 -2.48 -16.04
CA GLU A 213 -16.11 -2.32 -17.20
C GLU A 213 -15.89 -3.51 -18.15
N ILE A 214 -17.00 -4.10 -18.62
CA ILE A 214 -16.97 -5.10 -19.69
C ILE A 214 -16.99 -4.34 -21.01
N VAL A 215 -15.89 -4.41 -21.75
CA VAL A 215 -15.85 -3.90 -23.11
C VAL A 215 -16.43 -4.97 -24.03
N LYS A 216 -17.53 -4.65 -24.70
CA LYS A 216 -18.05 -5.45 -25.81
C LYS A 216 -17.34 -5.01 -27.08
N GLU A 217 -16.72 -5.94 -27.78
CA GLU A 217 -16.32 -5.73 -29.19
C GLU A 217 -17.56 -5.66 -30.09
#